data_AF-A0A9D0HG08-F1
#
_entry.id   AF-A0A9D0HG08-F1
#
_cell.length_a   1.000
_cell.length_b   1.000
_cell.length_c   1.000
_cell.angle_alpha   90.00
_cell.angle_beta   90.00
_cell.angle_gamma   90.00
#
_symmetry.space_group_name_H-M   'P 1'
#
loop_
_entity.id
_entity.type
_entity.pdbx_description
1 polymer ?
#
loop_
_entity_poly.entity_id
_entity_poly.type
_entity_poly.pdbx_seq_one_letter_code
_entity_poly.pdbx_strand_id
1 'polypeptide(L)'
;MSSFNDDNRRHGGIPRTGNPGGWPGNPGGLARPQGRGAATSQNSAGGSGAGRAGFPHERPSFQTPRTHQEQFALRTQQQAQAQQGQSQAPHADGPIARVNPAQGITPVQAPAPSMPKGGGAISAIAEKVSINPATGTTSYAVPLPLPPGRGGFGPQLSLQYSSGAGNGPFGLGWSVAVPSIGRGSSKALPQYRDDRDSDTFVMSGAEDLVPMLVASGGSGSVTWTRDVVTVGSERRERFRPRIEAPGSYARIERITDSADGNVFWRTTTANNITNTYGKSAAEIGRA
;
A
#
# COMPACT_ATOMS: atom_id res chain seq x y z
N MET A 1 18.49 -55.61 -28.81
CA MET A 1 19.11 -56.21 -30.02
C MET A 1 18.13 -56.07 -31.17
N SER A 2 18.33 -55.07 -32.02
CA SER A 2 18.00 -55.05 -33.46
C SER A 2 18.13 -53.60 -33.95
N SER A 3 19.11 -53.42 -34.82
CA SER A 3 19.64 -52.22 -35.46
C SER A 3 18.97 -51.92 -36.81
N PHE A 4 19.44 -50.84 -37.47
CA PHE A 4 19.23 -50.37 -38.86
C PHE A 4 18.00 -49.46 -39.08
N ASN A 5 18.06 -48.30 -39.76
CA ASN A 5 19.16 -47.70 -40.54
C ASN A 5 19.00 -46.18 -40.80
N ASP A 6 20.16 -45.52 -40.99
CA ASP A 6 20.57 -44.45 -41.93
C ASP A 6 19.62 -43.29 -42.31
N ASP A 7 20.00 -42.01 -42.16
CA ASP A 7 21.10 -41.21 -42.76
C ASP A 7 20.58 -40.38 -43.96
N ASN A 8 20.54 -39.05 -43.78
CA ASN A 8 20.49 -38.13 -44.92
C ASN A 8 21.11 -36.77 -44.54
N ARG A 9 22.42 -36.64 -44.80
CA ARG A 9 23.10 -35.36 -45.03
C ARG A 9 23.43 -35.26 -46.52
N ARG A 10 23.07 -34.15 -47.19
CA ARG A 10 23.85 -33.38 -48.21
C ARG A 10 23.20 -32.00 -48.37
N HIS A 11 23.83 -30.89 -47.97
CA HIS A 11 24.80 -30.02 -48.68
C HIS A 11 24.19 -28.82 -49.46
N GLY A 12 24.75 -27.62 -49.21
CA GLY A 12 24.63 -26.38 -49.98
C GLY A 12 24.31 -25.18 -49.06
N GLY A 13 25.16 -24.19 -48.80
CA GLY A 13 26.26 -23.61 -49.57
C GLY A 13 25.87 -22.22 -50.11
N ILE A 14 26.16 -21.19 -49.29
CA ILE A 14 26.01 -19.72 -49.39
C ILE A 14 26.30 -19.10 -50.80
N PRO A 15 25.85 -17.85 -51.11
CA PRO A 15 26.65 -16.66 -50.73
C PRO A 15 25.88 -15.39 -50.33
N ARG A 16 26.64 -14.52 -49.65
CA ARG A 16 26.40 -13.13 -49.22
C ARG A 16 26.20 -12.17 -50.39
N THR A 17 25.28 -11.21 -50.23
CA THR A 17 25.29 -9.83 -50.77
C THR A 17 24.29 -9.05 -49.90
N GLY A 18 24.41 -7.79 -49.48
CA GLY A 18 25.31 -6.67 -49.76
C GLY A 18 24.62 -5.47 -49.12
N ASN A 19 25.38 -4.68 -48.36
CA ASN A 19 24.94 -3.43 -47.72
C ASN A 19 25.09 -2.28 -48.72
N PRO A 20 24.06 -1.43 -48.87
CA PRO A 20 24.24 0.01 -49.07
C PRO A 20 23.37 0.76 -48.03
N GLY A 21 23.89 1.65 -47.20
CA GLY A 21 24.51 2.91 -47.57
C GLY A 21 23.51 4.07 -47.40
N GLY A 22 23.89 5.10 -46.64
CA GLY A 22 23.38 6.46 -46.85
C GLY A 22 22.31 6.99 -45.90
N TRP A 23 22.75 7.75 -44.90
CA TRP A 23 21.96 8.82 -44.28
C TRP A 23 21.74 9.96 -45.29
N PRO A 24 20.57 10.62 -45.31
CA PRO A 24 20.46 11.98 -45.80
C PRO A 24 20.26 12.99 -44.66
N GLY A 25 21.26 13.86 -44.52
CA GLY A 25 21.16 15.32 -44.52
C GLY A 25 19.91 16.03 -43.98
N ASN A 26 20.17 16.80 -42.91
CA ASN A 26 19.55 18.06 -42.54
C ASN A 26 19.44 19.07 -43.71
N PRO A 27 18.33 19.82 -43.82
CA PRO A 27 18.34 21.18 -44.32
C PRO A 27 17.98 22.16 -43.19
N GLY A 28 18.90 23.09 -42.91
CA GLY A 28 18.68 24.16 -41.95
C GLY A 28 17.78 25.29 -42.46
N GLY A 29 17.33 26.11 -41.52
CA GLY A 29 17.24 27.55 -41.72
C GLY A 29 15.85 28.20 -41.69
N LEU A 30 15.68 29.08 -40.68
CA LEU A 30 14.86 30.31 -40.67
C LEU A 30 13.34 30.07 -40.52
N ALA A 31 12.54 30.79 -39.72
CA ALA A 31 12.68 32.07 -39.04
C ALA A 31 11.68 32.14 -37.86
N ARG A 32 11.98 33.01 -36.88
CA ARG A 32 11.04 33.48 -35.84
C ARG A 32 10.02 34.43 -36.47
N PRO A 33 8.83 34.60 -35.87
CA PRO A 33 8.54 35.95 -35.40
C PRO A 33 7.90 36.00 -34.00
N GLN A 34 8.07 37.19 -33.43
CA GLN A 34 7.56 37.66 -32.15
C GLN A 34 6.04 37.84 -32.17
N GLY A 35 5.40 37.69 -31.02
CA GLY A 35 4.02 38.12 -30.80
C GLY A 35 3.71 38.24 -29.31
N ARG A 36 3.81 39.46 -28.78
CA ARG A 36 3.31 39.86 -27.46
C ARG A 36 1.79 39.78 -27.44
N GLY A 37 1.23 39.41 -26.30
CA GLY A 37 -0.20 39.57 -26.02
C GLY A 37 -0.48 39.37 -24.53
N ALA A 38 -0.31 40.43 -23.74
CA ALA A 38 -0.87 40.52 -22.40
C ALA A 38 -2.34 40.96 -22.54
N ALA A 39 -3.26 40.18 -21.98
CA ALA A 39 -4.67 40.56 -21.88
C ALA A 39 -5.05 40.64 -20.40
N THR A 40 -5.05 41.88 -19.92
CA THR A 40 -5.78 42.32 -18.73
C THR A 40 -7.26 42.34 -19.08
N SER A 41 -8.12 41.63 -18.34
CA SER A 41 -9.56 41.88 -18.35
C SER A 41 -9.99 42.36 -16.97
N GLN A 42 -10.21 43.67 -16.89
CA GLN A 42 -11.16 44.26 -15.95
C GLN A 42 -12.55 43.70 -16.26
N ASN A 43 -13.34 43.39 -15.23
CA ASN A 43 -14.79 43.41 -15.38
C ASN A 43 -15.44 44.08 -14.17
N SER A 44 -16.17 45.11 -14.55
CA SER A 44 -16.99 46.06 -13.81
C SER A 44 -18.22 45.42 -13.18
N ALA A 45 -18.56 45.91 -11.99
CA ALA A 45 -19.81 45.66 -11.29
C ALA A 45 -20.94 46.55 -11.84
N GLY A 46 -22.19 46.09 -11.71
CA GLY A 46 -23.38 46.93 -11.88
C GLY A 46 -24.66 46.13 -12.09
N GLY A 47 -25.23 45.58 -11.02
CA GLY A 47 -26.52 44.88 -11.04
C GLY A 47 -27.26 45.08 -9.72
N SER A 48 -28.30 45.90 -9.80
CA SER A 48 -29.27 46.35 -8.80
C SER A 48 -30.05 45.26 -8.05
N GLY A 49 -30.48 45.53 -6.80
CA GLY A 49 -31.71 44.94 -6.27
C GLY A 49 -31.83 44.76 -4.75
N ALA A 50 -32.67 45.61 -4.15
CA ALA A 50 -33.58 45.36 -3.04
C ALA A 50 -33.04 44.94 -1.65
N GLY A 51 -33.34 45.79 -0.66
CA GLY A 51 -33.03 45.57 0.75
C GLY A 51 -33.97 44.60 1.48
N ARG A 52 -33.49 44.12 2.63
CA ARG A 52 -34.33 43.63 3.73
C ARG A 52 -33.53 43.54 5.05
N ALA A 53 -34.16 44.10 6.08
CA ALA A 53 -34.08 43.89 7.54
C ALA A 53 -32.80 43.33 8.20
N GLY A 54 -32.40 44.01 9.28
CA GLY A 54 -31.17 43.76 10.03
C GLY A 54 -31.19 42.54 10.97
N PHE A 55 -29.98 42.03 11.19
CA PHE A 55 -29.55 41.18 12.29
C PHE A 55 -28.17 41.69 12.75
N PRO A 56 -27.92 41.93 14.05
CA PRO A 56 -26.65 42.47 14.49
C PRO A 56 -25.55 41.40 14.33
N HIS A 57 -24.62 41.62 13.40
CA HIS A 57 -23.39 40.84 13.31
C HIS A 57 -22.30 41.57 14.08
N GLU A 58 -21.88 40.99 15.20
CA GLU A 58 -20.61 41.34 15.83
C GLU A 58 -19.49 41.17 14.80
N ARG A 59 -18.74 42.24 14.55
CA ARG A 59 -17.54 42.17 13.72
C ARG A 59 -16.45 41.44 14.50
N PRO A 60 -15.91 40.30 14.04
CA PRO A 60 -14.69 39.78 14.63
C PRO A 60 -13.58 40.80 14.37
N SER A 61 -12.92 41.24 15.45
CA SER A 61 -11.73 42.06 15.36
C SER A 61 -10.63 41.23 14.67
N PHE A 62 -10.28 41.61 13.44
CA PHE A 62 -9.10 41.08 12.78
C PHE A 62 -7.87 41.55 13.55
N GLN A 63 -7.30 40.68 14.39
CA GLN A 63 -5.94 40.86 14.90
C GLN A 63 -4.99 40.66 13.72
N THR A 64 -4.19 41.70 13.43
CA THR A 64 -3.13 41.65 12.44
C THR A 64 -2.19 40.47 12.72
N PRO A 65 -1.70 39.73 11.71
CA PRO A 65 -0.74 38.65 11.93
C PRO A 65 0.51 39.21 12.62
N ARG A 66 0.86 38.66 13.78
CA ARG A 66 2.09 39.06 14.50
C ARG A 66 3.30 38.78 13.63
N THR A 67 4.19 39.76 13.59
CA THR A 67 5.45 39.64 12.83
C THR A 67 6.34 38.56 13.44
N HIS A 68 7.25 38.00 12.65
CA HIS A 68 8.16 36.96 13.10
C HIS A 68 9.00 37.42 14.31
N GLN A 69 9.33 38.71 14.38
CA GLN A 69 10.11 39.33 15.44
C GLN A 69 9.35 39.36 16.79
N GLU A 70 8.03 39.58 16.77
CA GLU A 70 7.19 39.53 17.98
C GLU A 70 7.04 38.10 18.51
N GLN A 71 7.01 37.10 17.62
CA GLN A 71 6.96 35.69 18.02
C GLN A 71 8.28 35.23 18.67
N PHE A 72 9.42 35.74 18.20
CA PHE A 72 10.72 35.49 18.84
C PHE A 72 10.81 36.12 20.23
N ALA A 73 10.37 37.38 20.40
CA ALA A 73 10.41 38.06 21.69
C ALA A 73 9.57 37.33 22.77
N LEU A 74 8.38 36.83 22.39
CA LEU A 74 7.53 36.00 23.26
C LEU A 74 8.16 34.65 23.63
N ARG A 75 8.83 34.00 22.67
CA ARG A 75 9.50 32.71 22.91
C ARG A 75 10.73 32.89 23.83
N THR A 76 11.46 33.98 23.68
CA THR A 76 12.60 34.34 24.55
C THR A 76 12.13 34.67 25.97
N GLN A 77 11.01 35.37 26.15
CA GLN A 77 10.45 35.64 27.48
C GLN A 77 9.93 34.37 28.18
N GLN A 78 9.30 33.44 27.45
CA GLN A 78 8.87 32.15 28.03
C GLN A 78 10.07 31.28 28.44
N GLN A 79 11.18 31.31 27.69
CA GLN A 79 12.40 30.59 28.05
C GLN A 79 13.12 31.24 29.25
N ALA A 80 13.08 32.56 29.38
CA ALA A 80 13.66 33.27 30.53
C ALA A 80 12.89 33.01 31.85
N GLN A 81 11.57 32.82 31.79
CA GLN A 81 10.77 32.46 32.98
C GLN A 81 10.92 30.99 33.37
N ALA A 82 11.27 30.10 32.42
CA ALA A 82 11.55 28.69 32.71
C ALA A 82 12.88 28.45 33.45
N GLN A 83 13.79 29.44 33.47
CA GLN A 83 15.12 29.31 34.08
C GLN A 83 15.24 29.94 35.48
N GLN A 84 14.24 30.66 35.97
CA GLN A 84 14.27 31.24 37.33
C GLN A 84 13.72 30.31 38.43
N GLY A 85 13.36 29.06 38.10
CA GLY A 85 12.88 28.06 39.05
C GLY A 85 13.90 27.00 39.49
N GLN A 86 15.17 27.09 39.07
CA GLN A 86 16.16 26.04 39.34
C GLN A 86 17.52 26.60 39.78
N SER A 87 17.59 27.08 41.01
CA SER A 87 18.89 27.30 41.68
C SER A 87 18.74 27.25 43.21
N GLN A 88 18.51 26.05 43.74
CA GLN A 88 18.95 25.68 45.09
C GLN A 88 19.58 24.28 45.03
N ALA A 89 20.88 24.21 45.29
CA ALA A 89 21.62 22.96 45.43
C ALA A 89 21.22 22.30 46.76
N PRO A 90 20.89 21.00 46.80
CA PRO A 90 20.72 20.32 48.07
C PRO A 90 22.10 19.98 48.63
N HIS A 91 22.41 20.58 49.77
CA HIS A 91 23.47 20.13 50.67
C HIS A 91 23.25 18.66 51.03
N ALA A 92 24.33 17.89 51.01
CA ALA A 92 24.37 16.53 51.52
C ALA A 92 24.18 16.56 53.04
N ASP A 93 23.08 15.99 53.51
CA ASP A 93 22.96 15.14 54.71
C ASP A 93 21.48 15.02 55.10
N GLY A 94 20.83 13.96 54.59
CA GLY A 94 19.47 13.57 54.95
C GLY A 94 19.30 12.07 54.70
N PRO A 95 18.51 11.35 55.53
CA PRO A 95 18.44 9.90 55.46
C PRO A 95 17.94 9.48 54.07
N ILE A 96 18.72 8.63 53.41
CA ILE A 96 18.37 7.92 52.17
C ILE A 96 16.92 7.45 52.22
N ALA A 97 16.04 8.16 51.51
CA ALA A 97 14.70 7.68 51.24
C ALA A 97 14.85 6.39 50.44
N ARG A 98 14.49 5.27 51.06
CA ARG A 98 14.40 3.98 50.38
C ARG A 98 13.50 4.19 49.17
N VAL A 99 14.06 4.06 47.97
CA VAL A 99 13.28 3.91 46.74
C VAL A 99 12.40 2.70 46.99
N ASN A 100 11.09 2.91 47.16
CA ASN A 100 10.14 1.82 47.27
C ASN A 100 10.02 1.20 45.87
N PRO A 101 10.54 -0.02 45.62
CA PRO A 101 10.54 -0.60 44.27
C PRO A 101 9.14 -1.06 43.83
N ALA A 102 8.11 -0.79 44.61
CA ALA A 102 6.73 -1.17 44.34
C ALA A 102 6.00 -0.19 43.38
N GLN A 103 6.68 0.39 42.40
CA GLN A 103 5.98 0.94 41.23
C GLN A 103 5.51 -0.22 40.36
N GLY A 104 4.34 -0.76 40.75
CA GLY A 104 3.33 -1.35 39.88
C GLY A 104 3.82 -2.40 38.88
N ILE A 105 4.17 -3.59 39.36
CA ILE A 105 4.06 -4.78 38.51
C ILE A 105 2.57 -5.01 38.34
N THR A 106 1.99 -4.73 37.17
CA THR A 106 0.63 -5.20 36.87
C THR A 106 0.67 -6.72 36.94
N PRO A 107 -0.08 -7.36 37.86
CA PRO A 107 -0.04 -8.81 37.96
C PRO A 107 -0.59 -9.38 36.66
N VAL A 108 0.21 -10.22 36.00
CA VAL A 108 -0.25 -11.01 34.86
C VAL A 108 -1.33 -11.95 35.38
N GLN A 109 -2.55 -11.82 34.87
CA GLN A 109 -3.67 -12.65 35.29
C GLN A 109 -3.44 -14.10 34.84
N ALA A 110 -3.33 -15.01 35.80
CA ALA A 110 -3.29 -16.44 35.51
C ALA A 110 -4.65 -16.91 34.94
N PRO A 111 -4.66 -17.70 33.85
CA PRO A 111 -5.90 -18.30 33.36
C PRO A 111 -6.50 -19.24 34.42
N ALA A 112 -7.77 -19.04 34.77
CA ALA A 112 -8.50 -19.92 35.68
C ALA A 112 -9.61 -20.65 34.91
N PRO A 113 -9.75 -21.98 35.07
CA PRO A 113 -10.84 -22.72 34.45
C PRO A 113 -12.18 -22.29 35.05
N SER A 114 -13.18 -22.06 34.20
CA SER A 114 -14.55 -21.76 34.63
C SER A 114 -15.52 -22.51 33.74
N MET A 115 -16.66 -22.90 34.31
CA MET A 115 -17.76 -23.44 33.51
C MET A 115 -18.43 -22.30 32.74
N PRO A 116 -18.88 -22.53 31.50
CA PRO A 116 -19.76 -21.60 30.81
C PRO A 116 -20.99 -21.33 31.68
N LYS A 117 -21.29 -20.07 31.96
CA LYS A 117 -22.57 -19.72 32.58
C LYS A 117 -23.68 -20.06 31.57
N GLY A 118 -24.71 -20.78 32.03
CA GLY A 118 -25.79 -21.29 31.18
C GLY A 118 -26.47 -20.21 30.33
N GLY A 119 -26.87 -20.62 29.12
CA GLY A 119 -27.49 -19.76 28.10
C GLY A 119 -29.01 -19.61 28.21
N GLY A 120 -29.59 -18.86 27.27
CA GLY A 120 -31.02 -18.53 27.18
C GLY A 120 -31.36 -17.50 26.09
N ALA A 121 -30.35 -16.82 25.55
CA ALA A 121 -30.49 -15.95 24.38
C ALA A 121 -30.35 -16.78 23.09
N ILE A 122 -31.36 -16.70 22.21
CA ILE A 122 -31.25 -17.14 20.83
C ILE A 122 -30.70 -15.95 20.04
N SER A 123 -29.44 -16.02 19.62
CA SER A 123 -28.88 -15.05 18.67
C SER A 123 -29.07 -15.58 17.26
N ALA A 124 -29.84 -14.86 16.44
CA ALA A 124 -29.81 -15.09 15.00
C ALA A 124 -28.40 -14.83 14.46
N ILE A 125 -28.10 -15.41 13.30
CA ILE A 125 -26.91 -15.03 12.53
C ILE A 125 -27.02 -13.51 12.35
N ALA A 126 -25.97 -12.75 12.70
CA ALA A 126 -26.03 -11.30 12.66
C ALA A 126 -25.99 -10.83 11.19
N GLU A 127 -27.15 -10.81 10.56
CA GLU A 127 -27.35 -10.45 9.16
C GLU A 127 -27.32 -8.92 9.02
N LYS A 128 -26.25 -8.38 8.45
CA LYS A 128 -26.16 -6.96 8.10
C LYS A 128 -26.07 -6.82 6.58
N VAL A 129 -27.17 -6.37 5.97
CA VAL A 129 -27.17 -5.91 4.59
C VAL A 129 -26.59 -4.51 4.55
N SER A 130 -25.68 -4.26 3.61
CA SER A 130 -25.11 -2.93 3.36
C SER A 130 -25.29 -2.56 1.88
N ILE A 131 -25.43 -1.27 1.61
CA ILE A 131 -25.56 -0.73 0.25
C ILE A 131 -24.40 0.23 0.03
N ASN A 132 -23.67 0.03 -1.06
CA ASN A 132 -22.64 0.98 -1.48
C ASN A 132 -23.31 2.15 -2.23
N PRO A 133 -23.33 3.38 -1.68
CA PRO A 133 -24.08 4.48 -2.28
C PRO A 133 -23.49 4.98 -3.60
N ALA A 134 -22.20 4.75 -3.86
CA ALA A 134 -21.56 5.20 -5.09
C ALA A 134 -21.83 4.27 -6.28
N THR A 135 -22.05 2.98 -6.03
CA THR A 135 -22.24 1.96 -7.07
C THR A 135 -23.67 1.39 -7.11
N GLY A 136 -24.47 1.65 -6.08
CA GLY A 136 -25.79 1.03 -5.91
C GLY A 136 -25.74 -0.48 -5.61
N THR A 137 -24.56 -1.04 -5.36
CA THR A 137 -24.40 -2.48 -5.10
C THR A 137 -24.85 -2.84 -3.70
N THR A 138 -25.56 -3.96 -3.57
CA THR A 138 -25.97 -4.53 -2.29
C THR A 138 -24.97 -5.62 -1.89
N SER A 139 -24.46 -5.51 -0.67
CA SER A 139 -23.51 -6.45 -0.09
C SER A 139 -24.06 -7.09 1.18
N TYR A 140 -23.76 -8.38 1.35
CA TYR A 140 -24.23 -9.17 2.48
C TYR A 140 -23.14 -10.17 2.90
N ALA A 141 -22.98 -10.44 4.20
CA ALA A 141 -21.92 -11.31 4.70
C ALA A 141 -22.42 -12.24 5.81
N VAL A 142 -22.15 -13.53 5.66
CA VAL A 142 -22.43 -14.58 6.64
C VAL A 142 -21.10 -15.10 7.17
N PRO A 143 -20.70 -14.77 8.42
CA PRO A 143 -19.50 -15.32 9.03
C PRO A 143 -19.60 -16.85 9.15
N LEU A 144 -18.54 -17.56 8.79
CA LEU A 144 -18.51 -19.01 8.97
C LEU A 144 -18.20 -19.34 10.44
N PRO A 145 -18.98 -20.22 11.10
CA PRO A 145 -18.78 -20.56 12.51
C PRO A 145 -17.58 -21.50 12.65
N LEU A 146 -16.38 -20.94 12.70
CA LEU A 146 -15.14 -21.69 12.88
C LEU A 146 -14.69 -21.62 14.35
N PRO A 147 -14.19 -22.72 14.93
CA PRO A 147 -13.58 -22.69 16.25
C PRO A 147 -12.43 -21.65 16.30
N PRO A 148 -12.29 -20.90 17.41
CA PRO A 148 -11.18 -19.97 17.53
C PRO A 148 -9.86 -20.74 17.52
N GLY A 149 -8.91 -20.25 16.73
CA GLY A 149 -7.55 -20.80 16.72
C GLY A 149 -6.81 -20.49 18.03
N ARG A 150 -5.69 -21.19 18.25
CA ARG A 150 -4.84 -20.97 19.43
C ARG A 150 -4.37 -19.51 19.46
N GLY A 151 -4.56 -18.83 20.59
CA GLY A 151 -4.20 -17.41 20.73
C GLY A 151 -4.98 -16.48 19.80
N GLY A 152 -6.16 -16.90 19.31
CA GLY A 152 -6.95 -16.14 18.35
C GLY A 152 -6.42 -16.21 16.91
N PHE A 153 -5.37 -16.99 16.65
CA PHE A 153 -4.81 -17.16 15.31
C PHE A 153 -5.54 -18.27 14.57
N GLY A 154 -6.55 -17.89 13.80
CA GLY A 154 -7.33 -18.79 12.96
C GLY A 154 -7.88 -18.08 11.72
N PRO A 155 -8.32 -18.83 10.70
CA PRO A 155 -8.90 -18.25 9.50
C PRO A 155 -10.19 -17.51 9.86
N GLN A 156 -10.30 -16.27 9.37
CA GLN A 156 -11.52 -15.47 9.46
C GLN A 156 -12.19 -15.51 8.09
N LEU A 157 -13.19 -16.40 7.95
CA LEU A 157 -13.88 -16.62 6.69
C LEU A 157 -15.34 -16.20 6.80
N SER A 158 -15.85 -15.61 5.73
CA SER A 158 -17.26 -15.28 5.57
C SER A 158 -17.70 -15.62 4.16
N LEU A 159 -18.92 -16.10 4.04
CA LEU A 159 -19.63 -16.19 2.78
C LEU A 159 -20.19 -14.80 2.45
N GLN A 160 -19.68 -14.19 1.40
CA GLN A 160 -19.96 -12.81 0.99
C GLN A 160 -20.80 -12.81 -0.28
N TYR A 161 -21.85 -12.01 -0.29
CA TYR A 161 -22.67 -11.71 -1.44
C TYR A 161 -22.45 -10.28 -1.90
N SER A 162 -22.37 -10.06 -3.21
CA SER A 162 -22.46 -8.76 -3.86
C SER A 162 -23.36 -8.87 -5.09
N SER A 163 -24.34 -7.97 -5.21
CA SER A 163 -25.23 -7.93 -6.37
C SER A 163 -24.52 -7.60 -7.68
N GLY A 164 -23.30 -7.04 -7.61
CA GLY A 164 -22.46 -6.75 -8.76
C GLY A 164 -21.41 -7.82 -9.07
N ALA A 165 -21.33 -8.89 -8.26
CA ALA A 165 -20.37 -9.96 -8.48
C ALA A 165 -20.89 -11.01 -9.47
N GLY A 166 -19.96 -11.60 -10.22
CA GLY A 166 -20.23 -12.63 -11.22
C GLY A 166 -20.51 -14.01 -10.61
N ASN A 167 -20.47 -15.03 -11.46
CA ASN A 167 -20.62 -16.42 -11.02
C ASN A 167 -19.31 -16.97 -10.42
N GLY A 168 -19.43 -17.88 -9.48
CA GLY A 168 -18.29 -18.52 -8.82
C GLY A 168 -18.66 -19.86 -8.17
N PRO A 169 -17.74 -20.48 -7.41
CA PRO A 169 -17.95 -21.80 -6.80
C PRO A 169 -19.15 -21.87 -5.83
N PHE A 170 -19.58 -20.72 -5.32
CA PHE A 170 -20.69 -20.61 -4.36
C PHE A 170 -21.98 -20.08 -5.02
N GLY A 171 -22.01 -19.96 -6.34
CA GLY A 171 -23.12 -19.43 -7.12
C GLY A 171 -22.96 -17.95 -7.48
N LEU A 172 -23.97 -17.42 -8.17
CA LEU A 172 -23.97 -16.03 -8.66
C LEU A 172 -23.97 -15.04 -7.49
N GLY A 173 -23.05 -14.07 -7.53
CA GLY A 173 -22.92 -13.02 -6.53
C GLY A 173 -22.26 -13.48 -5.23
N TRP A 174 -22.10 -14.79 -5.00
CA TRP A 174 -21.57 -15.36 -3.77
C TRP A 174 -20.08 -15.74 -3.90
N SER A 175 -19.32 -15.48 -2.85
CA SER A 175 -17.90 -15.79 -2.78
C SER A 175 -17.42 -16.00 -1.35
N VAL A 176 -16.29 -16.69 -1.19
CA VAL A 176 -15.50 -16.66 0.05
C VAL A 176 -14.16 -16.06 -0.34
N ALA A 177 -13.83 -14.90 0.24
CA ALA A 177 -12.58 -14.22 -0.08
C ALA A 177 -11.39 -14.96 0.54
N VAL A 178 -10.53 -15.51 -0.30
CA VAL A 178 -9.22 -16.04 0.09
C VAL A 178 -8.15 -15.07 -0.41
N PRO A 179 -7.25 -14.58 0.45
CA PRO A 179 -6.16 -13.71 0.03
C PRO A 179 -5.34 -14.34 -1.10
N SER A 180 -5.09 -13.57 -2.15
CA SER A 180 -4.37 -14.04 -3.34
C SER A 180 -3.54 -12.92 -3.96
N ILE A 181 -2.53 -13.29 -4.73
CA ILE A 181 -1.80 -12.36 -5.60
C ILE A 181 -1.84 -12.96 -7.00
N GLY A 182 -2.35 -12.20 -7.96
CA GLY A 182 -2.51 -12.63 -9.35
C GLY A 182 -1.98 -11.60 -10.33
N ARG A 183 -1.97 -11.93 -11.62
CA ARG A 183 -1.69 -10.95 -12.69
C ARG A 183 -2.99 -10.24 -13.06
N GLY A 184 -2.93 -8.91 -13.18
CA GLY A 184 -4.08 -8.10 -13.55
C GLY A 184 -4.43 -8.25 -15.03
N SER A 185 -5.72 -8.40 -15.33
CA SER A 185 -6.25 -8.54 -16.70
C SER A 185 -7.20 -7.41 -17.10
N SER A 186 -7.44 -6.44 -16.23
CA SER A 186 -8.44 -5.37 -16.43
C SER A 186 -8.09 -4.39 -17.55
N LYS A 187 -6.79 -4.17 -17.81
CA LYS A 187 -6.29 -3.23 -18.83
C LYS A 187 -5.87 -3.94 -20.12
N ALA A 188 -5.23 -5.10 -19.99
CA ALA A 188 -4.76 -5.94 -21.09
C ALA A 188 -4.57 -7.37 -20.57
N LEU A 189 -4.50 -8.34 -21.50
CA LEU A 189 -4.17 -9.71 -21.14
C LEU A 189 -2.69 -9.82 -20.68
N PRO A 190 -2.41 -10.56 -19.59
CA PRO A 190 -1.04 -10.84 -19.18
C PRO A 190 -0.24 -11.56 -20.28
N GLN A 191 0.98 -11.11 -20.53
CA GLN A 191 1.88 -11.67 -21.54
C GLN A 191 2.86 -12.69 -20.95
N TYR A 192 2.98 -12.76 -19.61
CA TYR A 192 3.87 -13.68 -18.89
C TYR A 192 5.36 -13.51 -19.27
N ARG A 193 5.76 -12.31 -19.69
CA ARG A 193 7.15 -11.98 -20.04
C ARG A 193 7.81 -11.24 -18.88
N ASP A 194 8.17 -12.02 -17.87
CA ASP A 194 8.74 -11.50 -16.61
C ASP A 194 10.12 -10.86 -16.79
N ASP A 195 10.86 -11.25 -17.82
CA ASP A 195 12.14 -10.64 -18.20
C ASP A 195 11.99 -9.18 -18.67
N ARG A 196 10.78 -8.78 -19.06
CA ARG A 196 10.46 -7.43 -19.56
C ARG A 196 9.43 -6.71 -18.70
N ASP A 197 9.07 -7.28 -17.55
CA ASP A 197 8.04 -6.75 -16.65
C ASP A 197 6.74 -6.38 -17.37
N SER A 198 6.28 -7.27 -18.26
CA SER A 198 5.13 -6.99 -19.13
C SER A 198 3.80 -6.85 -18.40
N ASP A 199 3.70 -7.36 -17.17
CA ASP A 199 2.44 -7.56 -16.46
C ASP A 199 2.41 -6.82 -15.13
N THR A 200 1.22 -6.40 -14.72
CA THR A 200 0.96 -5.85 -13.39
C THR A 200 0.45 -6.95 -12.47
N PHE A 201 0.92 -6.98 -11.23
CA PHE A 201 0.40 -7.90 -10.20
C PHE A 201 -0.66 -7.18 -9.37
N VAL A 202 -1.68 -7.91 -8.92
CA VAL A 202 -2.80 -7.39 -8.13
C VAL A 202 -2.94 -8.23 -6.88
N MET A 203 -3.01 -7.56 -5.72
CA MET A 203 -3.25 -8.22 -4.43
C MET A 203 -4.75 -8.21 -4.11
N SER A 204 -5.29 -9.40 -3.82
CA SER A 204 -6.69 -9.67 -3.48
C SER A 204 -7.70 -9.03 -4.44
N GLY A 205 -7.33 -8.90 -5.72
CA GLY A 205 -8.17 -8.32 -6.77
C GLY A 205 -8.44 -6.81 -6.67
N ALA A 206 -7.87 -6.12 -5.69
CA ALA A 206 -8.21 -4.72 -5.39
C ALA A 206 -7.08 -3.73 -5.69
N GLU A 207 -5.82 -4.11 -5.43
CA GLU A 207 -4.69 -3.17 -5.46
C GLU A 207 -3.60 -3.60 -6.43
N ASP A 208 -3.28 -2.73 -7.39
CA ASP A 208 -2.12 -2.86 -8.27
C ASP A 208 -0.85 -2.80 -7.42
N LEU A 209 0.00 -3.81 -7.52
CA LEU A 209 1.33 -3.83 -6.92
C LEU A 209 2.34 -3.17 -7.87
N VAL A 210 3.17 -2.30 -7.31
CA VAL A 210 4.27 -1.65 -8.01
C VAL A 210 5.60 -2.02 -7.35
N PRO A 211 6.68 -2.23 -8.13
CA PRO A 211 8.00 -2.48 -7.56
C PRO A 211 8.44 -1.32 -6.66
N MET A 212 9.00 -1.65 -5.50
CA MET A 212 9.61 -0.65 -4.62
C MET A 212 10.98 -0.26 -5.17
N LEU A 213 11.25 1.03 -5.22
CA LEU A 213 12.52 1.57 -5.69
C LEU A 213 13.33 2.13 -4.52
N VAL A 214 14.64 1.89 -4.55
CA VAL A 214 15.63 2.45 -3.63
C VAL A 214 16.55 3.40 -4.38
N ALA A 215 16.76 4.57 -3.79
CA ALA A 215 17.70 5.56 -4.28
C ALA A 215 19.13 5.18 -3.88
N SER A 216 20.04 5.27 -4.84
CA SER A 216 21.48 5.18 -4.62
C SER A 216 22.17 6.39 -5.24
N GLY A 217 23.26 6.85 -4.63
CA GLY A 217 24.05 8.00 -5.10
C GLY A 217 23.98 9.22 -4.18
N GLY A 218 24.80 10.22 -4.48
CA GLY A 218 24.97 11.43 -3.68
C GLY A 218 24.05 12.59 -4.10
N SER A 219 24.22 13.76 -3.47
CA SER A 219 23.33 14.93 -3.61
C SER A 219 23.19 15.50 -5.03
N GLY A 220 24.00 15.06 -6.00
CA GLY A 220 23.94 15.48 -7.40
C GLY A 220 23.58 14.39 -8.42
N SER A 221 23.45 13.13 -8.01
CA SER A 221 23.08 12.03 -8.92
C SER A 221 22.42 10.91 -8.12
N VAL A 222 21.10 10.76 -8.31
CA VAL A 222 20.31 9.69 -7.70
C VAL A 222 19.90 8.71 -8.79
N THR A 223 20.30 7.46 -8.63
CA THR A 223 19.82 6.34 -9.44
C THR A 223 18.77 5.57 -8.65
N TRP A 224 17.58 5.41 -9.22
CA TRP A 224 16.54 4.57 -8.64
C TRP A 224 16.65 3.16 -9.20
N THR A 225 16.81 2.18 -8.32
CA THR A 225 16.85 0.77 -8.68
C THR A 225 15.80 0.01 -7.89
N ARG A 226 15.41 -1.18 -8.34
CA ARG A 226 14.46 -2.01 -7.57
C ARG A 226 15.09 -2.46 -6.27
N ASP A 227 14.29 -2.47 -5.22
CA ASP A 227 14.66 -3.05 -3.92
C ASP A 227 14.68 -4.58 -4.04
N VAL A 228 15.85 -5.12 -4.34
CA VAL A 228 16.10 -6.55 -4.52
C VAL A 228 17.19 -6.99 -3.57
N VAL A 229 16.93 -8.08 -2.85
CA VAL A 229 17.90 -8.73 -1.96
C VAL A 229 17.94 -10.22 -2.28
N THR A 230 19.14 -10.77 -2.42
CA THR A 230 19.33 -12.22 -2.56
C THR A 230 19.73 -12.81 -1.21
N VAL A 231 19.03 -13.86 -0.77
CA VAL A 231 19.30 -14.58 0.47
C VAL A 231 19.35 -16.08 0.16
N GLY A 232 20.54 -16.67 0.17
CA GLY A 232 20.72 -18.05 -0.29
C GLY A 232 20.39 -18.16 -1.78
N SER A 233 19.51 -19.11 -2.16
CA SER A 233 19.02 -19.28 -3.53
C SER A 233 17.85 -18.35 -3.88
N GLU A 234 17.26 -17.65 -2.90
CA GLU A 234 16.07 -16.82 -3.12
C GLU A 234 16.44 -15.39 -3.50
N ARG A 235 16.05 -14.96 -4.70
CA ARG A 235 16.01 -13.55 -5.10
C ARG A 235 14.67 -12.95 -4.67
N ARG A 236 14.71 -11.95 -3.77
CA ARG A 236 13.51 -11.32 -3.19
C ARG A 236 13.40 -9.88 -3.69
N GLU A 237 12.33 -9.57 -4.39
CA GLU A 237 12.05 -8.25 -4.94
C GLU A 237 10.84 -7.64 -4.22
N ARG A 238 11.00 -6.42 -3.68
CA ARG A 238 9.95 -5.77 -2.89
C ARG A 238 8.94 -5.04 -3.77
N PHE A 239 7.68 -5.15 -3.37
CA PHE A 239 6.54 -4.46 -3.96
C PHE A 239 5.79 -3.67 -2.90
N ARG A 240 4.97 -2.73 -3.36
CA ARG A 240 4.00 -1.99 -2.54
C ARG A 240 2.69 -1.81 -3.30
N PRO A 241 1.55 -1.67 -2.61
CA PRO A 241 0.32 -1.22 -3.25
C PRO A 241 0.53 0.15 -3.91
N ARG A 242 -0.10 0.38 -5.06
CA ARG A 242 -0.12 1.69 -5.72
C ARG A 242 -0.76 2.75 -4.81
N ILE A 243 -1.79 2.36 -4.05
CA ILE A 243 -2.45 3.18 -3.05
C ILE A 243 -2.28 2.49 -1.70
N GLU A 244 -1.60 3.16 -0.77
CA GLU A 244 -1.45 2.66 0.60
C GLU A 244 -2.50 3.30 1.51
N ALA A 245 -3.27 2.46 2.20
CA ALA A 245 -4.14 2.91 3.27
C ALA A 245 -3.31 3.22 4.53
N PRO A 246 -3.62 4.29 5.28
CA PRO A 246 -2.94 4.60 6.54
C PRO A 246 -2.94 3.39 7.48
N GLY A 247 -1.75 3.01 7.98
CA GLY A 247 -1.58 1.87 8.88
C GLY A 247 -1.47 0.49 8.20
N SER A 248 -1.63 0.40 6.87
CA SER A 248 -1.44 -0.83 6.10
C SER A 248 -0.05 -0.84 5.45
N TYR A 249 0.98 -1.14 6.24
CA TYR A 249 2.36 -1.24 5.77
C TYR A 249 2.83 -2.70 5.84
N ALA A 250 2.37 -3.50 4.88
CA ALA A 250 2.88 -4.85 4.71
C ALA A 250 4.16 -4.83 3.85
N ARG A 251 5.16 -5.59 4.25
CA ARG A 251 6.28 -5.94 3.37
C ARG A 251 5.80 -6.98 2.38
N ILE A 252 5.75 -6.65 1.10
CA ILE A 252 5.31 -7.54 0.02
C ILE A 252 6.53 -7.91 -0.82
N GLU A 253 6.76 -9.20 -1.01
CA GLU A 253 7.93 -9.71 -1.71
C GLU A 253 7.51 -10.73 -2.77
N ARG A 254 8.00 -10.52 -4.00
CA ARG A 254 8.06 -11.56 -5.01
C ARG A 254 9.37 -12.30 -4.82
N ILE A 255 9.31 -13.61 -4.66
CA ILE A 255 10.46 -14.46 -4.40
C ILE A 255 10.64 -15.40 -5.58
N THR A 256 11.83 -15.38 -6.17
CA THR A 256 12.26 -16.33 -7.20
C THR A 256 13.34 -17.21 -6.58
N ASP A 257 13.07 -18.50 -6.44
CA ASP A 257 14.08 -19.46 -6.00
C ASP A 257 14.89 -19.91 -7.22
N SER A 258 16.20 -19.65 -7.19
CA SER A 258 17.11 -20.03 -8.27
C SER A 258 17.44 -21.53 -8.29
N ALA A 259 17.10 -22.27 -7.23
CA ALA A 259 17.36 -23.71 -7.16
C ALA A 259 16.43 -24.50 -8.12
N ASP A 260 15.17 -24.11 -8.22
CA ASP A 260 14.14 -24.80 -9.02
C ASP A 260 13.40 -23.86 -10.00
N GLY A 261 13.69 -22.56 -9.96
CA GLY A 261 13.02 -21.55 -10.78
C GLY A 261 11.62 -21.17 -10.28
N ASN A 262 11.20 -21.67 -9.11
CA ASN A 262 9.87 -21.42 -8.58
C ASN A 262 9.70 -19.95 -8.19
N VAL A 263 8.50 -19.41 -8.43
CA VAL A 263 8.15 -18.03 -8.12
C VAL A 263 6.92 -18.00 -7.25
N PHE A 264 7.07 -17.42 -6.06
CA PHE A 264 5.98 -17.30 -5.09
C PHE A 264 6.01 -15.92 -4.43
N TRP A 265 4.96 -15.60 -3.68
CA TRP A 265 4.85 -14.33 -2.98
C TRP A 265 4.85 -14.52 -1.48
N ARG A 266 5.38 -13.54 -0.77
CA ARG A 266 5.29 -13.45 0.69
C ARG A 266 4.84 -12.06 1.08
N THR A 267 3.90 -11.99 2.03
CA THR A 267 3.53 -10.73 2.69
C THR A 267 3.79 -10.85 4.18
N THR A 268 4.39 -9.82 4.78
CA THR A 268 4.58 -9.74 6.23
C THR A 268 3.95 -8.43 6.72
N THR A 269 2.94 -8.55 7.58
CA THR A 269 2.24 -7.38 8.15
C THR A 269 3.08 -6.71 9.24
N ALA A 270 2.70 -5.49 9.65
CA ALA A 270 3.33 -4.80 10.77
C ALA A 270 3.26 -5.58 12.10
N ASN A 271 2.26 -6.46 12.25
CA ASN A 271 2.11 -7.36 13.40
C ASN A 271 2.91 -8.67 13.24
N ASN A 272 3.85 -8.71 12.28
CA ASN A 272 4.71 -9.85 11.98
C ASN A 272 3.96 -11.12 11.54
N ILE A 273 2.72 -10.99 11.04
CA ILE A 273 1.99 -12.10 10.43
C ILE A 273 2.50 -12.28 9.01
N THR A 274 2.94 -13.48 8.68
CA THR A 274 3.48 -13.81 7.35
C THR A 274 2.53 -14.73 6.59
N ASN A 275 2.11 -14.30 5.39
CA ASN A 275 1.37 -15.13 4.46
C ASN A 275 2.26 -15.47 3.26
N THR A 276 2.15 -16.70 2.77
CA THR A 276 2.85 -17.17 1.57
C THR A 276 1.82 -17.58 0.52
N TYR A 277 2.07 -17.27 -0.75
CA TYR A 277 1.13 -17.49 -1.84
C TYR A 277 1.83 -18.19 -3.00
N GLY A 278 1.24 -19.28 -3.51
CA GLY A 278 1.72 -19.99 -4.70
C GLY A 278 3.08 -20.65 -4.55
N LYS A 279 3.48 -21.05 -3.33
CA LYS A 279 4.76 -21.73 -3.10
C LYS A 279 4.72 -23.18 -3.59
N SER A 280 3.57 -23.83 -3.46
CA SER A 280 3.35 -25.18 -4.01
C SER A 280 2.32 -25.16 -5.14
N ALA A 281 2.34 -26.19 -5.99
CA ALA A 281 1.37 -26.34 -7.08
C ALA A 281 -0.10 -26.40 -6.60
N ALA A 282 -0.35 -26.83 -5.36
CA ALA A 282 -1.69 -26.87 -4.77
C ALA A 282 -2.23 -25.48 -4.41
N GLU A 283 -1.34 -24.49 -4.25
CA GLU A 283 -1.68 -23.10 -3.89
C GLU A 283 -1.86 -22.21 -5.13
N ILE A 284 -1.58 -22.74 -6.32
CA ILE A 284 -1.77 -22.03 -7.58
C ILE A 284 -3.21 -22.28 -8.05
N GLY A 285 -3.98 -21.20 -8.22
CA GLY A 285 -5.33 -21.27 -8.76
C GLY A 285 -5.33 -21.95 -10.13
N ARG A 286 -6.20 -22.95 -10.32
CA ARG A 286 -6.46 -23.53 -11.64
C ARG A 286 -7.38 -22.59 -12.41
N ALA A 287 -6.96 -22.20 -13.60
CA ALA A 287 -7.79 -21.45 -14.55
C ALA A 287 -8.89 -22.33 -15.12
#